data_AF-A0A6A3TRS0-F1
#
_entry.id   AF-A0A6A3TRS0-F1
#
_cell.length_a   1.000
_cell.length_b   1.000
_cell.length_c   1.000
_cell.angle_alpha   90.00
_cell.angle_beta   90.00
_cell.angle_gamma   90.00
#
_symmetry.space_group_name_H-M   'P 1'
#
loop_
_entity.id
_entity.type
_entity.pdbx_description
1 polymer ?
#
loop_
_entity_poly.entity_id
_entity_poly.type
_entity_poly.pdbx_seq_one_letter_code
_entity_poly.pdbx_strand_id
1 'polypeptide(L)'
;MLAIAVLTTTNVGRSAHPQHPVQGVAIGNGLVNPVVQMPHTLDMAVKNPYNISLMNPTQLAAAKEAQPVCQELLDVCQTNSSACTGSARYCSNSLLDAMGGKHRNKYDIRKTCDSNHTSDCYNTTAVNEYLNSKAVREYLNVSDQVPSWQQCSDIEPIHFSSDLMKNVDRYVADLLNDGSVRVLIYNGDADLVCNCMNFFVQTARRFLVK
;
A
#
# COMPACT_ATOMS: atom_id res chain seq x y z
N MET A 1 -0.24 -0.03 10.13
CA MET A 1 0.09 0.15 11.56
C MET A 1 -0.66 -0.76 12.53
N LEU A 2 -1.86 -1.26 12.19
CA LEU A 2 -2.63 -2.16 13.09
C LEU A 2 -1.84 -3.42 13.53
N ALA A 3 -1.19 -4.12 12.59
CA ALA A 3 -0.39 -5.31 12.90
C ALA A 3 0.81 -4.99 13.82
N ILE A 4 1.44 -3.82 13.63
CA ILE A 4 2.63 -3.41 14.40
C ILE A 4 2.24 -3.04 15.83
N ALA A 5 1.13 -2.34 16.04
CA ALA A 5 0.64 -1.99 17.38
C ALA A 5 0.23 -3.23 18.18
N VAL A 6 -0.38 -4.23 17.53
CA VAL A 6 -0.68 -5.52 18.16
C VAL A 6 0.60 -6.26 18.54
N LEU A 7 1.63 -6.23 17.68
CA LEU A 7 2.90 -6.91 17.94
C LEU A 7 3.76 -6.24 19.01
N THR A 8 3.79 -4.90 19.07
CA THR A 8 4.50 -4.20 20.16
C THR A 8 3.79 -4.35 21.49
N THR A 9 2.46 -4.42 21.52
CA THR A 9 1.70 -4.65 22.76
C THR A 9 1.69 -6.13 23.20
N THR A 10 1.82 -7.08 22.29
CA THR A 10 1.88 -8.51 22.61
C THR A 10 3.30 -9.00 22.91
N ASN A 11 4.33 -8.53 22.20
CA ASN A 11 5.69 -9.06 22.34
C ASN A 11 6.71 -8.08 22.97
N VAL A 12 6.41 -6.78 23.09
CA VAL A 12 7.31 -5.81 23.75
C VAL A 12 6.79 -5.46 25.15
N GLY A 13 6.97 -6.40 26.08
CA GLY A 13 7.41 -6.10 27.45
C GLY A 13 6.40 -5.57 28.48
N ARG A 14 5.24 -6.22 28.72
CA ARG A 14 4.49 -6.02 29.99
C ARG A 14 3.91 -7.25 30.69
N SER A 15 4.06 -8.46 30.16
CA SER A 15 3.69 -9.67 30.91
C SER A 15 4.51 -10.87 30.45
N ALA A 16 4.94 -11.73 31.37
CA ALA A 16 5.68 -12.96 31.08
C ALA A 16 4.89 -13.96 30.20
N HIS A 17 3.60 -13.71 29.98
CA HIS A 17 2.74 -14.42 29.05
C HIS A 17 1.79 -13.42 28.35
N PRO A 18 1.98 -13.14 27.06
CA PRO A 18 0.96 -12.45 26.25
C PRO A 18 -0.29 -13.33 26.25
N GLN A 19 -1.47 -12.76 26.55
CA GLN A 19 -2.73 -13.51 26.53
C GLN A 19 -3.03 -14.14 25.16
N HIS A 20 -2.46 -13.59 24.08
CA HIS A 20 -2.58 -14.09 22.71
C HIS A 20 -1.23 -13.96 21.98
N PRO A 21 -0.38 -15.00 21.94
CA PRO A 21 0.88 -14.94 21.22
C PRO A 21 0.62 -14.94 19.70
N VAL A 22 1.14 -13.92 19.01
CA VAL A 22 1.05 -13.86 17.55
C VAL A 22 2.05 -14.84 16.95
N GLN A 23 1.57 -15.81 16.16
CA GLN A 23 2.42 -16.84 15.55
C GLN A 23 2.97 -16.46 14.17
N GLY A 24 2.39 -15.43 13.55
CA GLY A 24 2.82 -14.98 12.24
C GLY A 24 2.00 -13.83 11.68
N VAL A 25 2.55 -13.20 10.66
CA VAL A 25 1.93 -12.12 9.89
C VAL A 25 2.13 -12.40 8.40
N ALA A 26 1.08 -12.19 7.61
CA ALA A 26 1.14 -12.22 6.16
C ALA A 26 0.86 -10.82 5.60
N ILE A 27 1.71 -10.33 4.71
CA ILE A 27 1.60 -9.01 4.08
C ILE A 27 1.46 -9.25 2.57
N GLY A 28 0.24 -9.07 2.06
CA GLY A 28 -0.08 -9.13 0.64
C GLY A 28 -0.04 -7.74 0.02
N ASN A 29 0.73 -7.53 -1.05
CA ASN A 29 0.73 -6.25 -1.80
C ASN A 29 0.86 -5.02 -0.88
N GLY A 30 1.79 -5.08 0.08
CA GLY A 30 1.91 -4.07 1.15
C GLY A 30 2.85 -2.92 0.81
N LEU A 31 2.49 -1.72 1.26
CA LEU A 31 3.38 -0.56 1.34
C LEU A 31 4.02 -0.52 2.74
N VAL A 32 5.28 -0.92 2.83
CA VAL A 32 6.06 -1.10 4.06
C VAL A 32 7.23 -0.11 4.14
N ASN A 33 7.88 0.17 3.02
CA ASN A 33 8.92 1.19 2.90
C ASN A 33 8.65 2.09 1.68
N PRO A 34 7.92 3.19 1.86
CA PRO A 34 7.57 4.11 0.77
C PRO A 34 8.78 4.69 0.04
N VAL A 35 9.86 5.00 0.77
CA VAL A 35 11.12 5.56 0.22
C VAL A 35 11.71 4.65 -0.85
N VAL A 36 11.65 3.34 -0.66
CA VAL A 36 12.10 2.36 -1.66
C VAL A 36 10.98 2.06 -2.65
N GLN A 37 9.78 1.77 -2.18
CA GLN A 37 8.74 1.18 -3.01
C GLN A 37 8.14 2.17 -4.03
N MET A 38 7.90 3.43 -3.67
CA MET A 38 7.25 4.37 -4.58
C MET A 38 8.11 4.73 -5.80
N PRO A 39 9.42 5.04 -5.67
CA PRO A 39 10.28 5.22 -6.83
C PRO A 39 10.35 3.98 -7.71
N HIS A 40 10.37 2.78 -7.11
CA HIS A 40 10.47 1.51 -7.85
C HIS A 40 9.19 1.10 -8.60
N THR A 41 8.06 1.76 -8.34
CA THR A 41 6.83 1.56 -9.13
C THR A 41 7.07 1.81 -10.63
N LEU A 42 8.02 2.68 -10.99
CA LEU A 42 8.42 2.92 -12.38
C LEU A 42 9.00 1.67 -13.09
N ASP A 43 9.56 0.69 -12.35
CA ASP A 43 10.05 -0.55 -12.95
C ASP A 43 8.93 -1.32 -13.66
N MET A 44 7.68 -1.20 -13.20
CA MET A 44 6.52 -1.81 -13.87
C MET A 44 6.23 -1.21 -15.24
N ALA A 45 6.57 0.06 -15.48
CA ALA A 45 6.43 0.67 -16.80
C ALA A 45 7.32 0.03 -17.86
N VAL A 46 8.43 -0.59 -17.42
CA VAL A 46 9.50 -1.06 -18.31
C VAL A 46 9.63 -2.59 -18.31
N LYS A 47 9.40 -3.25 -17.17
CA LYS A 47 9.79 -4.65 -16.92
C LYS A 47 8.62 -5.56 -16.56
N ASN A 48 7.36 -5.12 -16.71
CA ASN A 48 6.24 -5.99 -16.39
C ASN A 48 6.25 -7.24 -17.29
N PRO A 49 5.86 -8.42 -16.78
CA PRO A 49 5.93 -9.69 -17.53
C PRO A 49 4.81 -9.84 -18.57
N TYR A 50 3.92 -8.84 -18.69
CA TYR A 50 2.70 -8.91 -19.48
C TYR A 50 2.81 -8.23 -20.85
N ASN A 51 3.99 -7.67 -21.18
CA ASN A 51 4.22 -6.92 -22.42
C ASN A 51 3.22 -5.75 -22.59
N ILE A 52 2.84 -5.11 -21.48
CA ILE A 52 1.90 -3.98 -21.47
C ILE A 52 2.70 -2.68 -21.36
N SER A 53 2.58 -1.81 -22.37
CA SER A 53 3.13 -0.45 -22.30
C SER A 53 2.24 0.43 -21.41
N LEU A 54 2.76 0.81 -20.24
CA LEU A 54 2.09 1.73 -19.30
C LEU A 54 2.40 3.21 -19.58
N MET A 55 3.52 3.50 -20.24
CA MET A 55 3.93 4.85 -20.62
C MET A 55 4.43 4.89 -22.07
N ASN A 56 4.28 6.05 -22.71
CA ASN A 56 5.01 6.37 -23.95
C ASN A 56 6.45 6.85 -23.61
N PRO A 57 7.35 6.95 -24.61
CA PRO A 57 8.74 7.34 -24.36
C PRO A 57 8.92 8.69 -23.66
N THR A 58 8.11 9.69 -24.02
CA THR A 58 8.16 11.03 -23.43
C THR A 58 7.73 11.01 -21.95
N GLN A 59 6.65 10.30 -21.63
CA GLN A 59 6.19 10.10 -20.27
C GLN A 59 7.22 9.35 -19.43
N LEU A 60 7.81 8.29 -19.99
CA LEU A 60 8.84 7.51 -19.30
C LEU A 60 10.10 8.35 -19.02
N ALA A 61 10.52 9.20 -19.94
CA ALA A 61 11.64 10.10 -19.72
C ALA A 61 11.35 11.09 -18.57
N ALA A 62 10.18 11.73 -18.58
CA ALA A 62 9.76 12.63 -17.50
C ALA A 62 9.66 11.91 -16.14
N ALA A 63 9.12 10.69 -16.11
CA ALA A 63 9.01 9.90 -14.89
C ALA A 63 10.37 9.47 -14.33
N LYS A 64 11.35 9.17 -15.20
CA LYS A 64 12.73 8.88 -14.79
C LYS A 64 13.41 10.08 -14.12
N GLU A 65 13.18 11.29 -14.63
CA GLU A 65 13.69 12.51 -13.99
C GLU A 65 12.99 12.80 -12.65
N ALA A 66 11.69 12.48 -12.54
CA ALA A 66 10.93 12.66 -11.30
C ALA A 66 11.25 11.61 -10.22
N GLN A 67 11.75 10.43 -10.61
CA GLN A 67 12.06 9.32 -9.70
C GLN A 67 13.01 9.70 -8.54
N PRO A 68 14.20 10.30 -8.78
CA PRO A 68 15.09 10.70 -7.69
C PRO A 68 14.49 11.83 -6.82
N VAL A 69 13.73 12.75 -7.40
CA VAL A 69 13.04 13.83 -6.65
C VAL A 69 11.99 13.24 -5.70
N CYS A 70 11.21 12.26 -6.18
CA CYS A 70 10.27 11.54 -5.33
C CYS A 70 10.98 10.87 -4.15
N GLN A 71 12.11 10.20 -4.39
CA GLN A 71 12.88 9.55 -3.33
C GLN A 71 13.36 10.56 -2.28
N GLU A 72 13.96 11.68 -2.71
CA GLU A 72 14.45 12.72 -1.80
C GLU A 72 13.32 13.33 -0.95
N LEU A 73 12.17 13.62 -1.57
CA LEU A 73 10.98 14.11 -0.85
C LEU A 73 10.48 13.10 0.19
N LEU A 74 10.55 11.80 -0.11
CA LEU A 74 10.18 10.75 0.83
C LEU A 74 11.22 10.57 1.95
N ASP A 75 12.50 10.80 1.67
CA ASP A 75 13.56 10.85 2.69
C ASP A 75 13.33 12.00 3.67
N VAL A 76 13.03 13.21 3.17
CA VAL A 76 12.64 14.36 4.01
C VAL A 76 11.39 14.05 4.84
N CYS A 77 10.41 13.37 4.26
CA CYS A 77 9.21 12.94 5.00
C CYS A 77 9.56 12.09 6.22
N GLN A 78 10.64 11.29 6.20
CA GLN A 78 10.98 10.44 7.35
C GLN A 78 11.29 11.25 8.61
N THR A 79 11.99 12.38 8.47
CA THR A 79 12.37 13.27 9.57
C THR A 79 11.38 14.42 9.78
N ASN A 80 10.63 14.81 8.75
CA ASN A 80 9.65 15.89 8.80
C ASN A 80 8.27 15.42 8.32
N SER A 81 7.37 15.12 9.26
CA SER A 81 6.04 14.60 8.96
C SER A 81 5.15 15.56 8.14
N SER A 82 5.42 16.87 8.15
CA SER A 82 4.64 17.83 7.35
C SER A 82 4.96 17.75 5.85
N ALA A 83 6.16 17.26 5.48
CA ALA A 83 6.53 17.05 4.09
C ALA A 83 5.80 15.87 3.45
N CYS A 84 5.41 14.87 4.25
CA CYS A 84 4.89 13.59 3.77
C CYS A 84 3.68 13.69 2.83
N THR A 85 2.69 14.54 3.13
CA THR A 85 1.52 14.69 2.25
C THR A 85 1.91 15.27 0.89
N GLY A 86 2.85 16.22 0.87
CA GLY A 86 3.39 16.78 -0.37
C GLY A 86 4.22 15.74 -1.15
N SER A 87 5.07 14.99 -0.45
CA SER A 87 5.87 13.91 -1.03
C SER A 87 5.00 12.82 -1.64
N ALA A 88 3.97 12.36 -0.91
CA ALA A 88 3.00 11.38 -1.40
C ALA A 88 2.34 11.85 -2.70
N ARG A 89 1.83 13.08 -2.71
CA ARG A 89 1.17 13.66 -3.88
C ARG A 89 2.11 13.77 -5.07
N TYR A 90 3.33 14.25 -4.87
CA TYR A 90 4.32 14.36 -5.94
C TYR A 90 4.64 12.99 -6.54
N CYS A 91 5.00 12.03 -5.70
CA CYS A 91 5.33 10.67 -6.13
C CYS A 91 4.17 9.98 -6.85
N SER A 92 2.95 10.06 -6.30
CA SER A 92 1.76 9.47 -6.92
C SER A 92 1.49 10.09 -8.28
N ASN A 93 1.50 11.42 -8.39
CA ASN A 93 1.20 12.11 -9.65
C ASN A 93 2.26 11.84 -10.72
N SER A 94 3.54 11.96 -10.36
CA SER A 94 4.65 11.91 -11.32
C SER A 94 5.03 10.50 -11.75
N LEU A 95 4.74 9.48 -10.93
CA LEU A 95 5.13 8.10 -11.21
C LEU A 95 3.92 7.21 -11.46
N LEU A 96 3.01 7.10 -10.48
CA LEU A 96 1.90 6.14 -10.52
C LEU A 96 0.79 6.57 -11.47
N ASP A 97 0.32 7.81 -11.35
CA ASP A 97 -0.79 8.33 -12.14
C ASP A 97 -0.39 8.55 -13.60
N ALA A 98 0.88 8.88 -13.83
CA ALA A 98 1.47 8.93 -15.17
C ALA A 98 1.37 7.59 -15.92
N MET A 99 1.31 6.45 -15.22
CA MET A 99 1.07 5.12 -15.80
C MET A 99 -0.41 4.78 -15.99
N GLY A 100 -1.31 5.54 -15.37
CA GLY A 100 -2.76 5.34 -15.43
C GLY A 100 -3.41 5.88 -16.71
N GLY A 101 -2.71 6.70 -17.50
CA GLY A 101 -3.24 7.45 -18.65
C GLY A 101 -3.82 6.64 -19.82
N LYS A 102 -3.87 5.30 -19.73
CA LYS A 102 -4.52 4.41 -20.72
C LYS A 102 -5.76 3.71 -20.16
N HIS A 103 -6.44 4.30 -19.17
CA HIS A 103 -7.55 3.64 -18.47
C HIS A 103 -7.12 2.27 -17.94
N ARG A 104 -5.92 2.18 -17.37
CA ARG A 104 -5.42 0.91 -16.81
C ARG A 104 -5.78 0.82 -15.35
N ASN A 105 -6.25 -0.36 -14.94
CA ASN A 105 -6.54 -0.62 -13.54
C ASN A 105 -5.22 -0.70 -12.76
N LYS A 106 -5.03 0.19 -11.78
CA LYS A 106 -3.78 0.23 -10.99
C LYS A 106 -3.62 -0.99 -10.06
N TYR A 107 -4.69 -1.72 -9.77
CA TYR A 107 -4.62 -2.96 -8.99
C TYR A 107 -4.40 -4.21 -9.85
N ASP A 108 -4.60 -4.11 -11.17
CA ASP A 108 -4.33 -5.18 -12.14
C ASP A 108 -4.10 -4.59 -13.53
N ILE A 109 -2.84 -4.44 -13.93
CA ILE A 109 -2.47 -3.81 -15.21
C ILE A 109 -3.00 -4.55 -16.44
N ARG A 110 -3.45 -5.81 -16.28
CA ARG A 110 -4.04 -6.61 -17.36
C ARG A 110 -5.46 -6.15 -17.67
N LYS A 111 -6.13 -5.47 -16.73
CA LYS A 111 -7.48 -4.93 -16.86
C LYS A 111 -7.47 -3.46 -17.25
N THR A 112 -8.59 -3.00 -17.79
CA THR A 112 -8.89 -1.58 -17.96
C THR A 112 -9.77 -1.09 -16.81
N CYS A 113 -9.80 0.22 -16.60
CA CYS A 113 -10.60 0.92 -15.62
C CYS A 113 -10.89 2.33 -16.12
N ASP A 114 -12.18 2.60 -16.36
CA ASP A 114 -12.65 3.89 -16.88
C ASP A 114 -13.07 4.84 -15.75
N SER A 115 -13.02 4.40 -14.49
CA SER A 115 -13.28 5.28 -13.34
C SER A 115 -12.06 6.15 -13.03
N ASN A 116 -12.35 7.39 -12.62
CA ASN A 116 -11.36 8.31 -12.07
C ASN A 116 -10.89 7.88 -10.66
N HIS A 117 -11.72 7.13 -9.93
CA HIS A 117 -11.37 6.57 -8.63
C HIS A 117 -10.93 5.12 -8.76
N THR A 118 -9.72 4.83 -8.28
CA THR A 118 -9.13 3.48 -8.35
C THR A 118 -9.97 2.43 -7.64
N SER A 119 -10.68 2.80 -6.57
CA SER A 119 -11.61 1.94 -5.83
C SER A 119 -12.73 1.37 -6.70
N ASP A 120 -13.09 2.06 -7.77
CA ASP A 120 -14.25 1.74 -8.59
C ASP A 120 -13.86 0.92 -9.83
N CYS A 121 -12.59 0.56 -9.96
CA CYS A 121 -12.12 -0.33 -11.03
C CYS A 121 -12.65 -1.76 -10.90
N TYR A 122 -13.34 -2.07 -9.80
CA TYR A 122 -14.07 -3.31 -9.58
C TYR A 122 -15.51 -2.98 -9.19
N ASN A 123 -16.48 -3.67 -9.80
CA ASN A 123 -17.87 -3.53 -9.44
C ASN A 123 -18.11 -4.14 -8.04
N THR A 124 -18.38 -3.28 -7.06
CA THR A 124 -18.71 -3.66 -5.69
C THR A 124 -20.16 -3.38 -5.31
N THR A 125 -21.02 -3.11 -6.29
CA THR A 125 -22.46 -2.83 -6.09
C THR A 125 -23.13 -3.93 -5.28
N ALA A 126 -22.89 -5.21 -5.60
CA ALA A 126 -23.48 -6.32 -4.88
C ALA A 126 -23.07 -6.36 -3.40
N VAL A 127 -21.82 -5.99 -3.08
CA VAL A 127 -21.34 -5.90 -1.69
C VAL A 127 -22.01 -4.73 -0.97
N ASN A 128 -22.10 -3.58 -1.64
CA ASN A 128 -22.74 -2.39 -1.11
C ASN A 128 -24.22 -2.65 -0.80
N GLU A 129 -24.97 -3.19 -1.76
CA GLU A 129 -26.39 -3.55 -1.61
C GLU A 129 -26.60 -4.58 -0.49
N TYR A 130 -25.76 -5.62 -0.43
CA TYR A 130 -25.85 -6.65 0.60
C TYR A 130 -25.63 -6.06 2.00
N LEU A 131 -24.52 -5.35 2.21
CA LEU A 131 -24.16 -4.77 3.51
C LEU A 131 -25.08 -3.63 3.96
N ASN A 132 -25.73 -2.95 3.02
CA ASN A 132 -26.72 -1.91 3.31
C ASN A 132 -28.17 -2.42 3.40
N SER A 133 -28.42 -3.70 3.09
CA SER A 133 -29.75 -4.26 3.26
C SER A 133 -30.18 -4.26 4.73
N LYS A 134 -31.45 -3.97 4.98
CA LYS A 134 -32.03 -3.93 6.34
C LYS A 134 -31.77 -5.26 7.08
N ALA A 135 -32.02 -6.38 6.42
CA ALA A 135 -31.84 -7.70 7.00
C ALA A 135 -30.39 -7.96 7.46
N VAL A 136 -29.39 -7.57 6.67
CA VAL A 136 -27.97 -7.76 7.03
C VAL A 136 -27.56 -6.79 8.15
N ARG A 137 -27.99 -5.53 8.10
CA ARG A 137 -27.70 -4.55 9.15
C ARG A 137 -28.30 -4.95 10.49
N GLU A 138 -29.56 -5.43 10.50
CA GLU A 138 -30.21 -5.97 11.70
C GLU A 138 -29.47 -7.21 12.22
N TYR A 139 -29.13 -8.15 11.33
CA TYR A 139 -28.40 -9.36 11.70
C TYR A 139 -27.03 -9.07 12.35
N LEU A 140 -26.32 -8.06 11.85
CA LEU A 140 -25.02 -7.60 12.37
C LEU A 140 -25.15 -6.63 13.56
N ASN A 141 -26.37 -6.32 14.02
CA ASN A 141 -26.66 -5.33 15.06
C ASN A 141 -26.07 -3.94 14.76
N VAL A 142 -26.10 -3.50 13.50
CA VAL A 142 -25.65 -2.17 13.10
C VAL A 142 -26.70 -1.14 13.51
N SER A 143 -26.32 -0.19 14.36
CA SER A 143 -27.19 0.91 14.78
C SER A 143 -27.73 1.71 13.59
N ASP A 144 -29.00 2.12 13.67
CA ASP A 144 -29.64 2.98 12.67
C ASP A 144 -28.99 4.38 12.58
N GLN A 145 -28.19 4.76 13.58
CA GLN A 145 -27.43 6.03 13.58
C GLN A 145 -26.15 5.95 12.72
N VAL A 146 -25.69 4.75 12.36
CA VAL A 146 -24.50 4.57 11.52
C VAL A 146 -24.89 4.80 10.07
N PRO A 147 -24.13 5.59 9.29
CA PRO A 147 -24.44 5.83 7.88
C PRO A 147 -24.41 4.53 7.05
N SER A 148 -24.82 4.64 5.79
CA SER A 148 -24.66 3.55 4.84
C SER A 148 -23.21 3.11 4.77
N TRP A 149 -22.99 1.80 4.74
CA TRP A 149 -21.69 1.22 4.49
C TRP A 149 -21.15 1.70 3.15
N GLN A 150 -19.85 2.01 3.14
CA GLN A 150 -19.08 2.38 1.97
C GLN A 150 -17.75 1.63 2.04
N GLN A 151 -17.23 1.26 0.86
CA GLN A 151 -16.01 0.46 0.76
C GLN A 151 -14.77 1.20 1.27
N CYS A 152 -14.68 2.49 0.94
CA CYS A 152 -13.65 3.40 1.41
C CYS A 152 -14.37 4.63 1.99
N SER A 153 -13.87 5.18 3.09
CA SER A 153 -14.42 6.43 3.63
C SER A 153 -13.94 7.63 2.83
N ASP A 154 -14.86 8.54 2.51
CA ASP A 154 -14.54 9.85 1.90
C ASP A 154 -13.76 10.80 2.83
N ILE A 155 -13.63 10.45 4.12
CA ILE A 155 -12.73 11.14 5.07
C ILE A 155 -11.30 10.72 4.70
N GLU A 156 -10.82 11.46 3.71
CA GLU A 156 -9.70 11.27 2.82
C GLU A 156 -8.40 10.66 3.40
N PRO A 157 -7.64 9.92 2.56
CA PRO A 157 -6.21 9.63 2.72
C PRO A 157 -5.37 10.81 3.21
N ILE A 158 -5.73 12.07 2.93
CA ILE A 158 -5.00 13.27 3.38
C ILE A 158 -4.73 13.29 4.88
N HIS A 159 -5.68 12.87 5.72
CA HIS A 159 -5.48 12.89 7.18
C HIS A 159 -4.45 11.85 7.64
N PHE A 160 -4.29 10.76 6.89
CA PHE A 160 -3.36 9.67 7.19
C PHE A 160 -2.18 9.58 6.22
N SER A 161 -2.06 10.51 5.27
CA SER A 161 -0.99 10.50 4.26
C SER A 161 0.39 10.65 4.89
N SER A 162 0.46 11.42 5.98
CA SER A 162 1.70 11.54 6.75
C SER A 162 2.14 10.21 7.33
N ASP A 163 1.19 9.43 7.86
CA ASP A 163 1.40 8.11 8.44
C ASP A 163 1.77 7.07 7.38
N LEU A 164 1.04 7.07 6.27
CA LEU A 164 1.22 6.14 5.15
C LEU A 164 2.62 6.22 4.52
N MET A 165 3.21 7.42 4.48
CA MET A 165 4.54 7.64 3.91
C MET A 165 5.70 7.38 4.88
N LYS A 166 5.41 7.06 6.15
CA LYS A 166 6.47 6.65 7.08
C LYS A 166 6.95 5.24 6.78
N ASN A 167 8.26 5.07 6.86
CA ASN A 167 8.87 3.76 6.76
C ASN A 167 8.55 2.91 8.00
N VAL A 168 7.96 1.74 7.76
CA VAL A 168 7.59 0.77 8.80
C VAL A 168 8.34 -0.56 8.66
N ASP A 169 9.30 -0.66 7.76
CA ASP A 169 10.08 -1.89 7.54
C ASP A 169 10.92 -2.33 8.74
N ARG A 170 11.30 -1.40 9.62
CA ARG A 170 12.00 -1.71 10.87
C ARG A 170 11.20 -2.67 11.74
N TYR A 171 9.87 -2.51 11.77
CA TYR A 171 9.02 -3.38 12.57
C TYR A 171 8.95 -4.78 11.98
N VAL A 172 8.97 -4.89 10.65
CA VAL A 172 9.09 -6.19 9.99
C VAL A 172 10.45 -6.83 10.32
N ALA A 173 11.52 -6.04 10.35
CA ALA A 173 12.85 -6.52 10.75
C ALA A 173 12.89 -7.00 12.21
N ASP A 174 12.25 -6.26 13.13
CA ASP A 174 12.19 -6.63 14.55
C ASP A 174 11.47 -7.98 14.73
N LEU A 175 10.36 -8.20 14.02
CA LEU A 175 9.64 -9.49 14.05
C LEU A 175 10.49 -10.65 13.52
N LEU A 176 11.22 -10.41 12.43
CA LEU A 176 12.11 -11.41 11.84
C LEU A 176 13.30 -11.74 12.76
N ASN A 177 13.84 -10.75 13.46
CA ASN A 177 14.95 -10.93 14.39
C ASN A 177 14.54 -11.62 15.70
N ASP A 178 13.34 -11.35 16.19
CA ASP A 178 12.76 -12.02 17.37
C ASP A 178 12.56 -13.53 17.12
N GLY A 179 12.18 -13.90 15.90
CA GLY A 179 12.11 -15.31 15.47
C GLY A 179 10.92 -16.09 16.01
N SER A 180 10.12 -15.54 16.94
CA SER A 180 8.88 -16.18 17.41
C SER A 180 7.70 -15.96 16.46
N VAL A 181 7.80 -14.96 15.56
CA VAL A 181 6.76 -14.59 14.60
C VAL A 181 7.21 -14.92 13.18
N ARG A 182 6.47 -15.79 12.49
CA ARG A 182 6.71 -16.09 11.07
C ARG A 182 6.18 -14.95 10.20
N VAL A 183 7.00 -14.44 9.28
CA VAL A 183 6.57 -13.39 8.34
C VAL A 183 6.51 -13.96 6.93
N LEU A 184 5.35 -13.81 6.28
CA LEU A 184 5.15 -14.08 4.86
C LEU A 184 4.89 -12.74 4.15
N ILE A 185 5.73 -12.36 3.20
CA ILE A 185 5.37 -11.32 2.24
C ILE A 185 5.12 -11.96 0.88
N TYR A 186 3.98 -11.61 0.29
CA TYR A 186 3.58 -12.07 -1.04
C TYR A 186 3.02 -10.90 -1.84
N ASN A 187 3.28 -10.89 -3.15
CA ASN A 187 2.81 -9.82 -4.03
C ASN A 187 2.32 -10.41 -5.35
N GLY A 188 1.17 -9.95 -5.82
CA GLY A 188 0.77 -10.14 -7.21
C GLY A 188 1.70 -9.38 -8.15
N ASP A 189 2.09 -10.01 -9.25
CA ASP A 189 2.97 -9.46 -10.30
C ASP A 189 2.25 -8.50 -11.28
N ALA A 190 0.91 -8.44 -11.22
CA ALA A 190 0.08 -7.55 -12.05
C ALA A 190 -0.40 -6.29 -11.32
N ASP A 191 -0.18 -6.16 -10.01
CA ASP A 191 -0.50 -4.94 -9.27
C ASP A 191 0.45 -3.81 -9.70
N LEU A 192 -0.02 -2.57 -9.76
CA LEU A 192 0.83 -1.41 -10.03
C LEU A 192 1.11 -0.59 -8.77
N VAL A 193 0.16 -0.52 -7.84
CA VAL A 193 0.25 0.35 -6.66
C VAL A 193 1.28 -0.18 -5.66
N CYS A 194 1.21 -1.46 -5.33
CA CYS A 194 2.07 -2.11 -4.34
C CYS A 194 2.71 -3.39 -4.90
N ASN A 195 3.35 -3.26 -6.06
CA ASN A 195 3.78 -4.44 -6.82
C ASN A 195 4.97 -5.21 -6.24
N CYS A 196 5.12 -6.43 -6.75
CA CYS A 196 6.18 -7.39 -6.44
C CYS A 196 7.61 -6.84 -6.64
N MET A 197 7.88 -6.09 -7.72
CA MET A 197 9.20 -5.48 -7.99
C MET A 197 9.60 -4.46 -6.91
N ASN A 198 8.64 -3.71 -6.37
CA ASN A 198 8.87 -2.76 -5.28
C ASN A 198 9.34 -3.50 -4.02
N PHE A 199 8.76 -4.67 -3.77
CA PHE A 199 9.08 -5.49 -2.61
C PHE A 199 10.39 -6.27 -2.80
N PHE A 200 10.68 -6.80 -3.99
CA PHE A 200 11.93 -7.49 -4.29
C PHE A 200 13.16 -6.61 -3.99
N VAL A 201 13.14 -5.35 -4.41
CA VAL A 201 14.24 -4.41 -4.10
C VAL A 201 14.34 -4.13 -2.61
N GLN A 202 13.20 -4.02 -1.91
CA GLN A 202 13.18 -3.86 -0.45
C GLN A 202 13.78 -5.07 0.27
N THR A 203 13.40 -6.30 -0.11
CA THR A 203 13.97 -7.53 0.45
C THR A 203 15.43 -7.72 0.13
N ALA A 204 15.84 -7.45 -1.12
CA ALA A 204 17.22 -7.56 -1.54
C ALA A 204 18.12 -6.56 -0.81
N ARG A 205 17.66 -5.33 -0.52
CA ARG A 205 18.47 -4.32 0.17
C ARG A 205 18.61 -4.55 1.67
N ARG A 206 17.65 -5.24 2.31
CA ARG A 206 17.56 -5.23 3.78
C ARG A 206 17.45 -6.60 4.46
N PHE A 207 16.95 -7.62 3.77
CA PHE A 207 16.65 -8.92 4.37
C PHE A 207 17.44 -10.09 3.78
N LEU A 208 18.04 -9.93 2.59
CA LEU A 208 18.85 -10.98 1.93
C LEU A 208 20.36 -10.72 1.96
N VAL A 209 20.82 -9.61 2.56
CA VAL A 209 22.25 -9.30 2.77
C VAL A 209 22.61 -9.52 4.25
N LYS A 210 22.37 -10.73 4.75
CA LYS A 210 23.01 -11.27 5.95
C LYS A 210 23.89 -12.44 5.56
#